data_AF-A0A5R2MX99-F1
#
_entry.id   AF-A0A5R2MX99-F1
#
_cell.length_a   1.000
_cell.length_b   1.000
_cell.length_c   1.000
_cell.angle_alpha   90.00
_cell.angle_beta   90.00
_cell.angle_gamma   90.00
#
_symmetry.space_group_name_H-M   'P 1'
#
loop_
_entity.id
_entity.type
_entity.pdbx_description
1 polymer ?
#
loop_
_entity_poly.entity_id
_entity_poly.type
_entity_poly.pdbx_seq_one_letter_code
_entity_poly.pdbx_strand_id
1 'polypeptide(L)'
;MSAASSNPQAGVSGPSGPKPRHMFSRRNIFLYGTLIVVALYYLLPLYVMVVTSLKGMPEIRLGNIFSPPLEITFEPWVKAWSQACTGLNCDGLSRGFWNSVRITVPSVILSIAIAS
;
A
#
# COMPACT_ATOMS: atom_id res chain seq x y z
N MET A 1 -49.79 31.75 -48.20
CA MET A 1 -49.16 30.42 -48.29
C MET A 1 -47.87 30.57 -49.07
N SER A 2 -46.81 29.90 -48.61
CA SER A 2 -45.43 29.89 -49.15
C SER A 2 -44.48 30.97 -48.60
N ALA A 3 -43.72 30.58 -47.58
CA ALA A 3 -42.36 31.08 -47.34
C ALA A 3 -41.49 29.84 -47.08
N ALA A 4 -40.50 29.68 -47.96
CA ALA A 4 -39.64 28.53 -48.04
C ALA A 4 -38.59 28.51 -46.91
N SER A 5 -38.17 27.29 -46.62
CA SER A 5 -37.09 26.85 -45.75
C SER A 5 -35.76 27.61 -45.94
N SER A 6 -35.09 27.95 -44.83
CA SER A 6 -33.63 28.05 -44.80
C SER A 6 -33.10 27.84 -43.38
N ASN A 7 -32.70 26.62 -43.07
CA ASN A 7 -31.94 26.24 -41.88
C ASN A 7 -30.45 26.59 -42.11
N PRO A 8 -29.82 27.53 -41.37
CA PRO A 8 -28.46 27.99 -41.66
C PRO A 8 -27.44 27.37 -40.71
N GLN A 9 -27.36 26.04 -40.64
CA GLN A 9 -26.35 25.33 -39.83
C GLN A 9 -25.85 24.06 -40.56
N ALA A 10 -25.53 24.17 -41.84
CA ALA A 10 -24.70 23.19 -42.53
C ALA A 10 -23.25 23.65 -42.45
N GLY A 11 -22.48 23.15 -41.47
CA GLY A 11 -21.06 23.46 -41.44
C GLY A 11 -20.29 23.14 -40.16
N VAL A 12 -20.30 21.90 -39.68
CA VAL A 12 -19.08 21.31 -39.06
C VAL A 12 -19.09 19.78 -39.21
N SER A 13 -18.83 19.29 -40.41
CA SER A 13 -18.65 17.84 -40.68
C SER A 13 -17.18 17.46 -40.46
N GLY A 14 -16.76 17.29 -39.22
CA GLY A 14 -15.44 16.77 -38.85
C GLY A 14 -15.55 15.86 -37.62
N PRO A 15 -14.68 14.86 -37.46
CA PRO A 15 -14.68 14.01 -36.27
C PRO A 15 -14.29 14.84 -35.03
N SER A 16 -15.29 15.24 -34.25
CA SER A 16 -15.11 15.87 -32.93
C SER A 16 -14.78 14.80 -31.87
N GLY A 17 -13.53 14.35 -31.86
CA GLY A 17 -12.98 13.45 -30.85
C GLY A 17 -12.03 14.19 -29.89
N PRO A 18 -11.89 13.75 -28.62
CA PRO A 18 -10.85 14.27 -27.73
C PRO A 18 -9.46 14.12 -28.38
N LYS A 19 -8.64 15.17 -28.34
CA LYS A 19 -7.27 15.15 -28.88
C LYS A 19 -6.50 13.94 -28.30
N PRO A 20 -5.87 13.09 -29.13
CA PRO A 20 -5.14 11.93 -28.65
C PRO A 20 -4.05 12.38 -27.69
N ARG A 21 -4.17 11.97 -26.43
CA ARG A 21 -3.20 12.29 -25.39
C ARG A 21 -2.04 11.30 -25.53
N HIS A 22 -0.86 11.81 -25.83
CA HIS A 22 0.34 10.99 -25.88
C HIS A 22 0.60 10.40 -24.49
N MET A 23 0.40 9.09 -24.32
CA MET A 23 0.58 8.39 -23.03
C MET A 23 2.02 8.57 -22.51
N PHE A 24 3.00 8.58 -23.43
CA PHE A 24 4.42 8.78 -23.14
C PHE A 24 4.87 10.22 -23.37
N SER A 25 4.24 11.18 -22.69
CA SER A 25 4.79 12.55 -22.64
C SER A 25 6.01 12.59 -21.72
N ARG A 26 7.03 13.41 -22.02
CA ARG A 26 8.22 13.61 -21.16
C ARG A 26 7.85 13.87 -19.70
N ARG A 27 6.77 14.61 -19.47
CA ARG A 27 6.20 14.88 -18.15
C ARG A 27 5.78 13.60 -17.41
N ASN A 28 5.09 12.69 -18.11
CA ASN A 28 4.61 11.44 -17.52
C ASN A 28 5.79 10.51 -17.21
N ILE A 29 6.82 10.49 -18.05
CA ILE A 29 8.05 9.71 -17.79
C ILE A 29 8.73 10.21 -16.51
N PHE A 30 8.89 11.52 -16.33
CA PHE A 30 9.48 12.07 -15.11
C PHE A 30 8.61 11.79 -13.87
N LEU A 31 7.29 11.95 -14.00
CA LEU A 31 6.33 11.70 -12.92
C LEU A 31 6.38 10.23 -12.48
N TYR A 32 6.20 9.29 -13.41
CA TYR A 32 6.22 7.86 -13.10
C TYR A 32 7.60 7.39 -12.69
N GLY A 33 8.67 7.90 -13.30
CA GLY A 33 10.04 7.59 -12.89
C GLY A 33 10.31 7.97 -11.44
N THR A 34 9.95 9.20 -11.05
CA THR A 34 10.08 9.65 -9.65
C THR A 34 9.22 8.81 -8.72
N LEU A 35 7.97 8.53 -9.10
CA LEU A 35 7.05 7.71 -8.30
C LEU A 35 7.58 6.28 -8.09
N ILE A 36 8.17 5.67 -9.13
CA ILE A 36 8.79 4.34 -9.06
C ILE A 36 10.00 4.37 -8.13
N VAL A 37 10.88 5.37 -8.24
CA VAL A 37 12.05 5.49 -7.36
C VAL A 37 11.63 5.62 -5.90
N VAL A 38 10.65 6.49 -5.62
CA VAL A 38 10.10 6.67 -4.26
C VAL A 38 9.45 5.38 -3.78
N ALA A 39 8.67 4.70 -4.62
CA ALA A 39 8.05 3.43 -4.26
C ALA A 39 9.10 2.36 -3.92
N LEU A 40 10.13 2.19 -4.74
CA LEU A 40 11.21 1.23 -4.49
C LEU A 40 11.99 1.55 -3.21
N TYR A 41 12.23 2.84 -2.94
CA TYR A 41 12.90 3.28 -1.71
C TYR A 41 12.14 2.85 -0.45
N TYR A 42 10.81 2.98 -0.44
CA TYR A 42 9.98 2.56 0.69
C TYR A 42 9.68 1.05 0.72
N LEU A 43 9.60 0.41 -0.45
CA LEU A 43 9.33 -1.03 -0.54
C LEU A 43 10.54 -1.89 -0.17
N LEU A 44 11.77 -1.43 -0.44
CA LEU A 44 12.99 -2.19 -0.12
C LEU A 44 13.11 -2.55 1.37
N PRO A 45 13.00 -1.62 2.34
CA PRO A 45 13.06 -1.98 3.76
C PRO A 45 11.86 -2.85 4.18
N LEU A 46 10.67 -2.64 3.61
CA LEU A 46 9.51 -3.47 3.86
C LEU A 46 9.72 -4.91 3.37
N TYR A 47 10.30 -5.09 2.17
CA TYR A 47 10.68 -6.37 1.62
C TYR A 47 11.66 -7.11 2.54
N VAL A 48 12.71 -6.43 2.99
CA VAL A 48 13.69 -7.00 3.92
C VAL A 48 13.02 -7.43 5.23
N MET A 49 12.18 -6.59 5.84
CA MET A 49 11.48 -6.93 7.08
C MET A 49 10.55 -8.14 6.91
N VAL A 50 9.81 -8.22 5.81
CA VAL A 50 8.92 -9.36 5.53
C VAL A 50 9.73 -10.64 5.33
N VAL A 51 10.73 -10.62 4.45
CA VAL A 51 11.56 -11.80 4.14
C VAL A 51 12.30 -12.30 5.38
N THR A 52 12.85 -11.39 6.20
CA THR A 52 13.53 -11.76 7.45
C THR A 52 12.57 -12.28 8.52
N SER A 53 11.33 -11.79 8.58
CA SER A 53 10.30 -12.31 9.52
C SER A 53 9.90 -13.76 9.26
N LEU A 54 10.17 -14.26 8.06
CA LEU A 54 9.88 -15.65 7.63
C LEU A 54 11.11 -16.57 7.72
N LYS A 55 12.30 -16.02 8.00
CA LYS A 55 13.53 -16.79 8.16
C LYS A 55 13.60 -17.43 9.55
N GLY A 56 14.11 -18.65 9.61
CA GLY A 56 14.46 -19.30 10.87
C GLY A 56 15.71 -18.70 11.54
N MET A 57 15.89 -18.97 12.84
CA MET A 57 17.08 -18.55 13.61
C MET A 57 18.42 -18.95 12.98
N PRO A 58 18.58 -20.17 12.41
CA PRO A 58 19.83 -20.55 11.75
C PRO A 58 20.13 -19.69 10.51
N GLU A 59 19.10 -19.31 9.75
CA GLU A 59 19.25 -18.55 8.50
C GLU A 59 19.56 -17.07 8.77
N ILE A 60 18.95 -16.47 9.78
CA ILE A 60 19.25 -15.09 10.20
C ILE A 60 20.73 -14.96 10.63
N ARG A 61 21.28 -15.99 11.29
CA ARG A 61 22.69 -16.00 11.73
C ARG A 61 23.70 -16.02 10.58
N LEU A 62 23.31 -16.45 9.39
CA LEU A 62 24.16 -16.47 8.20
C LEU A 62 24.34 -15.09 7.54
N GLY A 63 23.58 -14.08 7.96
CA GLY A 63 23.77 -12.68 7.55
C GLY A 63 23.27 -12.32 6.14
N ASN A 64 22.62 -13.25 5.43
CA ASN A 64 22.08 -12.99 4.08
C ASN A 64 20.71 -12.30 4.14
N ILE A 65 20.72 -10.99 4.36
CA ILE A 65 19.50 -10.19 4.57
C ILE A 65 18.70 -10.00 3.27
N PHE A 66 19.38 -9.87 2.12
CA PHE A 66 18.73 -9.65 0.81
C PHE A 66 18.30 -10.93 0.10
N SER A 67 18.74 -12.12 0.54
CA SER A 67 18.31 -13.37 -0.09
C SER A 67 16.88 -13.73 0.34
N PRO A 68 16.06 -14.33 -0.54
CA PRO A 68 14.79 -14.92 -0.12
C PRO A 68 15.04 -16.06 0.90
N PRO A 69 14.04 -16.39 1.74
CA PRO A 69 14.16 -17.49 2.69
C PRO A 69 14.30 -18.81 1.94
N LEU A 70 15.27 -19.64 2.34
CA LEU A 70 15.40 -21.00 1.80
C LEU A 70 14.29 -21.91 2.35
N GLU A 71 13.95 -21.71 3.63
CA GLU A 71 12.86 -22.39 4.32
C GLU A 71 11.90 -21.35 4.89
N ILE A 72 10.67 -21.32 4.37
CA ILE A 72 9.62 -20.42 4.86
C ILE A 72 9.04 -21.01 6.14
N THR A 73 9.20 -20.31 7.27
CA THR A 73 8.63 -20.73 8.56
C THR A 73 7.85 -19.59 9.24
N PHE A 74 6.74 -19.97 9.89
CA PHE A 74 5.93 -19.05 10.71
C PHE A 74 6.14 -19.27 12.21
N GLU A 75 7.09 -20.13 12.59
CA GLU A 75 7.45 -20.34 13.99
C GLU A 75 7.82 -19.03 14.73
N PRO A 76 8.58 -18.07 14.13
CA PRO A 76 8.89 -16.80 14.78
C PRO A 76 7.64 -15.98 15.09
N TRP A 77 6.62 -16.01 14.22
CA TRP A 77 5.36 -15.29 14.42
C TRP A 77 4.56 -15.86 15.59
N VAL A 78 4.42 -17.18 15.65
CA VAL A 78 3.72 -17.85 16.76
C VAL A 78 4.45 -17.59 18.08
N LYS A 79 5.77 -17.74 18.09
CA LYS A 79 6.59 -17.46 19.27
C LYS A 79 6.43 -16.02 19.74
N ALA A 80 6.53 -15.04 18.84
CA ALA A 80 6.37 -13.63 19.19
C ALA A 80 4.96 -13.31 19.71
N TRP A 81 3.92 -13.90 19.12
CA TRP A 81 2.54 -13.59 19.45
C TRP A 81 2.10 -14.16 20.81
N SER A 82 2.44 -15.41 21.11
CA SER A 82 1.87 -16.13 22.28
C SER A 82 2.88 -16.68 23.28
N GLN A 83 4.18 -16.75 22.96
CA GLN A 83 5.17 -17.44 23.80
C GLN A 83 6.32 -16.54 24.27
N ALA A 84 6.49 -15.37 23.68
CA ALA A 84 7.58 -14.46 24.03
C ALA A 84 7.39 -13.90 25.45
N CYS A 85 8.44 -14.01 26.27
CA CYS A 85 8.44 -13.42 27.61
C CYS A 85 8.80 -11.95 27.53
N THR A 86 7.82 -11.08 27.80
CA THR A 86 7.96 -9.61 27.78
C THR A 86 8.35 -9.04 29.14
N GLY A 87 9.21 -9.75 29.88
CA GLY A 87 9.70 -9.36 31.21
C GLY A 87 8.73 -9.67 32.36
N LEU A 88 7.45 -9.27 32.25
CA LEU A 88 6.44 -9.57 33.29
C LEU A 88 5.62 -10.83 33.01
N ASN A 89 5.41 -11.17 31.74
CA ASN A 89 4.48 -12.22 31.33
C ASN A 89 5.02 -12.98 30.11
N CYS A 90 4.77 -14.29 30.05
CA CYS A 90 5.21 -15.20 28.98
C CYS A 90 4.10 -15.56 28.00
N ASP A 91 3.19 -14.64 27.75
CA ASP A 91 2.02 -14.82 26.89
C ASP A 91 2.17 -14.09 25.55
N GLY A 92 3.40 -13.71 25.22
CA GLY A 92 3.75 -12.99 24.01
C GLY A 92 3.25 -11.55 23.96
N LEU A 93 3.31 -10.98 22.75
CA LEU A 93 2.91 -9.60 22.47
C LEU A 93 1.38 -9.41 22.45
N SER A 94 0.62 -10.50 22.40
CA SER A 94 -0.85 -10.50 22.23
C SER A 94 -1.58 -9.65 23.27
N ARG A 95 -1.14 -9.66 24.54
CA ARG A 95 -1.76 -8.85 25.62
C ARG A 95 -1.60 -7.36 25.40
N GLY A 96 -0.39 -6.90 25.08
CA GLY A 96 -0.12 -5.49 24.80
C GLY A 96 -0.87 -4.99 23.56
N PHE A 97 -0.94 -5.84 22.54
CA PHE A 97 -1.74 -5.57 21.34
C PHE A 97 -3.22 -5.36 21.68
N TRP A 98 -3.84 -6.28 22.44
CA TRP A 98 -5.26 -6.15 22.80
C TRP A 98 -5.56 -4.99 23.74
N ASN A 99 -4.64 -4.63 24.63
CA ASN A 99 -4.77 -3.39 25.42
C ASN A 99 -4.81 -2.17 24.51
N SER A 100 -3.95 -2.12 23.50
CA SER A 100 -3.94 -1.03 22.52
C SER A 100 -5.25 -0.98 21.74
N VAL A 101 -5.73 -2.11 21.23
CA VAL A 101 -7.02 -2.20 20.51
C VAL A 101 -8.19 -1.71 21.36
N ARG A 102 -8.25 -2.13 22.64
CA ARG A 102 -9.29 -1.69 23.58
C ARG A 102 -9.26 -0.19 23.85
N ILE A 103 -8.13 0.48 23.68
CA ILE A 103 -8.02 1.93 23.81
C ILE A 103 -8.37 2.61 22.48
N THR A 104 -7.74 2.18 21.37
CA THR A 104 -7.85 2.86 20.07
C THR A 104 -9.26 2.78 19.50
N VAL A 105 -9.95 1.64 19.64
CA VAL A 105 -11.29 1.45 19.06
C VAL A 105 -12.33 2.41 19.65
N PRO A 106 -12.55 2.46 20.97
CA PRO A 106 -13.51 3.40 21.55
C PRO A 106 -13.09 4.86 21.33
N SER A 107 -11.79 5.17 21.35
CA SER A 107 -11.30 6.53 21.06
C SER A 107 -11.63 6.98 19.64
N VAL A 108 -11.46 6.11 18.63
CA VAL A 108 -11.80 6.43 17.24
C VAL A 108 -13.32 6.60 17.07
N ILE A 109 -14.12 5.71 17.68
CA ILE A 109 -15.60 5.81 17.63
C ILE A 109 -16.05 7.15 18.21
N LEU A 110 -15.55 7.51 19.40
CA LEU A 110 -15.90 8.77 20.05
C LEU A 110 -15.42 9.99 19.24
N SER A 111 -14.22 9.92 18.66
CA SER A 111 -13.68 11.01 17.83
C SER A 111 -14.53 11.25 16.58
N ILE A 112 -14.95 10.19 15.90
CA ILE A 112 -15.83 10.29 14.73
C ILE A 112 -17.19 10.85 15.14
N ALA A 113 -17.80 10.31 16.21
CA ALA A 113 -19.13 10.73 16.66
C ALA A 113 -19.20 12.20 17.12
N ILE A 114 -18.11 12.75 17.66
CA ILE A 114 -18.04 14.17 18.03
C ILE A 114 -17.77 15.06 16.81
N ALA A 115 -16.99 14.58 15.83
CA ALA A 115 -16.56 15.36 14.66
C ALA A 115 -17.57 15.35 13.49
N SER A 116 -18.43 14.32 13.40
CA SER A 116 -19.49 14.18 12.39
C SER A 116 -20.73 14.99 12.77
#